data_AF-A0A7S9L0U1-F1
#
_entry.id   AF-A0A7S9L0U1-F1
#
_cell.length_a   1.000
_cell.length_b   1.000
_cell.length_c   1.000
_cell.angle_alpha   90.00
_cell.angle_beta   90.00
_cell.angle_gamma   90.00
#
_symmetry.space_group_name_H-M   'P 1'
#
loop_
_entity.id
_entity.type
_entity.pdbx_description
1 polymer ?
#
loop_
_entity_poly.entity_id
_entity_poly.type
_entity_poly.pdbx_seq_one_letter_code
_entity_poly.pdbx_strand_id
1 'polypeptide(L)'
;MWIPISLTELKECISRVELKLDGELLNFWNLIKIIPQKWHETEYGVEGGGFWVVAVFGNTVVFYNDIEDGFNISPYTAYGQISKYACEQAELDWIVERFYNSLKQNAQLPMRTSDLTSKILAYRYLKDFDIDQSIDWAVEMLSLGYETPSLLILAGISKPANFFETEKYLLSSFNELVIVLPEEQEAIVGYCRTFIEKMAKSIDVKSNLKALYSTGLAFDYEKPIFDFYLLYWAWGDLDYGENYQDYVPEATKDNIEGLVTNKAIAWLQNNRYI
;
A
#
# COMPACT_ATOMS: atom_id res chain seq x y z
N MET A 1 -9.78 -9.03 -48.84
CA MET A 1 -9.10 -7.79 -48.43
C MET A 1 -9.88 -7.26 -47.25
N TRP A 2 -9.25 -7.13 -46.08
CA TRP A 2 -9.87 -6.58 -44.88
C TRP A 2 -10.05 -5.07 -45.04
N ILE A 3 -11.13 -4.52 -44.47
CA ILE A 3 -11.46 -3.10 -44.51
C ILE A 3 -11.51 -2.60 -43.07
N PRO A 4 -10.64 -1.66 -42.67
CA PRO A 4 -10.67 -1.08 -41.33
C PRO A 4 -12.01 -0.40 -41.04
N ILE A 5 -12.44 -0.41 -39.77
CA ILE A 5 -13.68 0.27 -39.37
C ILE A 5 -13.60 1.76 -39.71
N SER A 6 -14.72 2.33 -40.13
CA SER A 6 -14.80 3.78 -40.28
C SER A 6 -14.89 4.47 -38.92
N LEU A 7 -14.46 5.73 -38.86
CA LEU A 7 -14.60 6.56 -37.65
C LEU A 7 -16.08 6.70 -37.23
N THR A 8 -17.01 6.70 -38.18
CA THR A 8 -18.45 6.81 -37.91
C THR A 8 -18.95 5.55 -37.19
N GLU A 9 -18.66 4.37 -37.74
CA GLU A 9 -19.04 3.08 -37.13
C GLU A 9 -18.39 2.91 -35.74
N LEU A 10 -17.11 3.29 -35.58
CA LEU A 10 -16.45 3.26 -34.28
C LEU A 10 -17.16 4.17 -33.26
N LYS A 11 -17.55 5.38 -33.66
CA LYS A 11 -18.29 6.30 -32.78
C LYS A 11 -19.65 5.74 -32.39
N GLU A 12 -20.33 4.99 -33.27
CA GLU A 12 -21.56 4.29 -32.94
C GLU A 12 -21.33 3.17 -31.92
N CYS A 13 -20.22 2.42 -32.04
CA CYS A 13 -19.82 1.43 -31.03
C CYS A 13 -19.57 2.08 -29.66
N ILE A 14 -18.82 3.18 -29.62
CA ILE A 14 -18.54 3.91 -28.37
C ILE A 14 -19.84 4.46 -27.76
N SER A 15 -20.68 5.11 -28.56
CA SER A 15 -21.95 5.71 -28.11
C SER A 15 -22.89 4.68 -27.46
N ARG A 16 -22.99 3.47 -28.05
CA ARG A 16 -23.79 2.37 -27.48
C ARG A 16 -23.31 1.97 -26.07
N VAL A 17 -22.02 2.03 -25.83
CA VAL A 17 -21.41 1.68 -24.54
C VAL A 17 -21.54 2.84 -23.55
N GLU A 18 -21.36 4.09 -23.98
CA GLU A 18 -21.58 5.27 -23.14
C GLU A 18 -22.99 5.33 -22.55
N LEU A 19 -24.00 4.81 -23.27
CA LEU A 19 -25.37 4.70 -22.77
C LEU A 19 -25.57 3.62 -21.70
N LYS A 20 -24.67 2.62 -21.63
CA LYS A 20 -24.72 1.53 -20.63
C LYS A 20 -23.95 1.89 -19.35
N LEU A 21 -22.91 2.71 -19.45
CA LEU A 21 -22.05 3.06 -18.31
C LEU A 21 -22.77 4.00 -17.34
N ASP A 22 -22.61 3.76 -16.04
CA ASP A 22 -23.11 4.62 -14.97
C ASP A 22 -22.09 4.77 -13.83
N GLY A 23 -22.42 5.61 -12.84
CA GLY A 23 -21.65 5.76 -11.60
C GLY A 23 -20.15 6.00 -11.78
N GLU A 24 -19.34 5.24 -11.05
CA GLU A 24 -17.87 5.34 -11.06
C GLU A 24 -17.27 5.00 -12.43
N LEU A 25 -17.85 4.04 -13.15
CA LEU A 25 -17.36 3.61 -14.47
C LEU A 25 -17.58 4.70 -15.53
N LEU A 26 -18.73 5.38 -15.51
CA LEU A 26 -18.98 6.51 -16.40
C LEU A 26 -18.03 7.68 -16.11
N ASN A 27 -17.79 7.98 -14.82
CA ASN A 27 -16.84 9.02 -14.43
C ASN A 27 -15.42 8.69 -14.89
N PHE A 28 -14.99 7.44 -14.70
CA PHE A 28 -13.69 6.97 -15.16
C PHE A 28 -13.58 7.03 -16.70
N TRP A 29 -14.59 6.56 -17.43
CA TRP A 29 -14.60 6.65 -18.89
C TRP A 29 -14.48 8.08 -19.39
N ASN A 30 -15.25 9.00 -18.81
CA ASN A 30 -15.19 10.42 -19.17
C ASN A 30 -13.83 11.07 -18.87
N LEU A 31 -13.08 10.55 -17.90
CA LEU A 31 -11.74 11.00 -17.58
C LEU A 31 -10.69 10.54 -18.60
N ILE A 32 -10.80 9.31 -19.11
CA ILE A 32 -9.76 8.68 -19.93
C ILE A 32 -10.01 8.77 -21.44
N LYS A 33 -11.27 8.96 -21.86
CA LYS A 33 -11.65 8.96 -23.27
C LYS A 33 -11.01 10.13 -24.01
N ILE A 34 -10.66 9.87 -25.26
CA ILE A 34 -10.14 10.87 -26.17
C ILE A 34 -10.97 10.89 -27.46
N ILE A 35 -10.77 11.92 -28.28
CA ILE A 35 -11.26 11.88 -29.66
C ILE A 35 -10.53 10.72 -30.37
N PRO A 36 -11.25 9.76 -30.99
CA PRO A 36 -10.59 8.62 -31.62
C PRO A 36 -9.55 9.05 -32.66
N GLN A 37 -8.37 8.46 -32.58
CA GLN A 37 -7.23 8.75 -33.45
C GLN A 37 -6.51 7.46 -33.83
N LYS A 38 -6.01 7.36 -35.06
CA LYS A 38 -5.22 6.20 -35.50
C LYS A 38 -3.81 6.29 -34.92
N TRP A 39 -3.39 5.24 -34.22
CA TRP A 39 -2.02 5.07 -33.72
C TRP A 39 -1.33 3.93 -34.43
N HIS A 40 -0.03 4.09 -34.67
CA HIS A 40 0.77 3.10 -35.35
C HIS A 40 0.99 1.85 -34.48
N GLU A 41 0.84 0.69 -35.07
CA GLU A 41 1.14 -0.62 -34.49
C GLU A 41 2.00 -1.36 -35.52
N THR A 42 3.15 -1.88 -35.08
CA THR A 42 4.24 -2.32 -35.97
C THR A 42 4.11 -3.75 -36.47
N GLU A 43 3.34 -4.61 -35.81
CA GLU A 43 3.24 -6.03 -36.14
C GLU A 43 2.22 -6.30 -37.25
N TYR A 44 0.99 -5.82 -37.09
CA TYR A 44 -0.13 -6.13 -37.99
C TYR A 44 -0.93 -4.90 -38.42
N GLY A 45 -0.85 -3.79 -37.67
CA GLY A 45 -1.61 -2.57 -37.95
C GLY A 45 -1.12 -1.75 -39.14
N VAL A 46 0.07 -2.04 -39.70
CA VAL A 46 0.72 -1.21 -40.73
C VAL A 46 -0.14 -1.05 -41.99
N GLU A 47 -0.74 -2.14 -42.49
CA GLU A 47 -1.56 -2.11 -43.72
C GLU A 47 -2.85 -1.28 -43.56
N GLY A 48 -3.39 -1.18 -42.34
CA GLY A 48 -4.59 -0.44 -42.00
C GLY A 48 -4.35 1.02 -41.57
N GLY A 49 -3.10 1.50 -41.62
CA GLY A 49 -2.73 2.81 -41.08
C GLY A 49 -2.76 2.89 -39.55
N GLY A 50 -2.63 1.74 -38.89
CA GLY A 50 -2.70 1.58 -37.44
C GLY A 50 -4.10 1.22 -36.93
N PHE A 51 -4.28 1.29 -35.61
CA PHE A 51 -5.54 1.01 -34.93
C PHE A 51 -6.12 2.26 -34.27
N TRP A 52 -7.44 2.28 -34.08
CA TRP A 52 -8.10 3.43 -33.48
C TRP A 52 -7.94 3.42 -31.96
N VAL A 53 -7.20 4.37 -31.41
CA VAL A 53 -7.11 4.61 -29.97
C VAL A 53 -8.25 5.51 -29.54
N VAL A 54 -8.97 5.09 -28.49
CA VAL A 54 -10.20 5.74 -28.00
C VAL A 54 -10.06 6.25 -26.56
N ALA A 55 -9.06 5.77 -25.80
CA ALA A 55 -8.74 6.29 -24.47
C ALA A 55 -7.25 6.17 -24.16
N VAL A 56 -6.75 7.06 -23.29
CA VAL A 56 -5.37 7.08 -22.81
C VAL A 56 -5.36 7.38 -21.32
N PHE A 57 -4.67 6.57 -20.53
CA PHE A 57 -4.49 6.80 -19.09
C PHE A 57 -3.12 6.30 -18.63
N GLY A 58 -2.30 7.19 -18.07
CA GLY A 58 -0.91 6.88 -17.74
C GLY A 58 -0.12 6.45 -18.98
N ASN A 59 0.55 5.30 -18.90
CA ASN A 59 1.30 4.67 -19.99
C ASN A 59 0.48 3.62 -20.77
N THR A 60 -0.85 3.65 -20.64
CA THR A 60 -1.76 2.63 -21.19
C THR A 60 -2.78 3.27 -22.14
N VAL A 61 -3.08 2.58 -23.24
CA VAL A 61 -4.11 2.96 -24.21
C VAL A 61 -5.19 1.89 -24.34
N VAL A 62 -6.41 2.35 -24.64
CA VAL A 62 -7.50 1.50 -25.12
C VAL A 62 -7.65 1.73 -26.62
N PHE A 63 -7.59 0.67 -27.40
CA PHE A 63 -7.70 0.74 -28.85
C PHE A 63 -8.65 -0.31 -29.41
N TYR A 64 -9.24 -0.01 -30.57
CA TYR A 64 -10.07 -0.94 -31.32
C TYR A 64 -9.22 -1.56 -32.43
N ASN A 65 -9.11 -2.88 -32.39
CA ASN A 65 -8.41 -3.69 -33.39
C ASN A 65 -9.42 -4.12 -34.45
N ASP A 66 -9.42 -3.46 -35.61
CA ASP A 66 -10.41 -3.77 -36.65
C ASP A 66 -10.16 -5.13 -37.35
N ILE A 67 -8.99 -5.75 -37.17
CA ILE A 67 -8.70 -7.10 -37.71
C ILE A 67 -9.45 -8.16 -36.90
N GLU A 68 -9.51 -7.97 -35.59
CA GLU A 68 -10.05 -8.91 -34.61
C GLU A 68 -11.48 -8.55 -34.16
N ASP A 69 -12.01 -7.41 -34.61
CA ASP A 69 -13.32 -6.87 -34.23
C ASP A 69 -13.51 -6.74 -32.71
N GLY A 70 -12.61 -5.98 -32.05
CA GLY A 70 -12.79 -5.71 -30.62
C GLY A 70 -11.81 -4.73 -29.99
N PHE A 71 -12.13 -4.35 -28.76
CA PHE A 71 -11.33 -3.43 -27.96
C PHE A 71 -10.26 -4.17 -27.16
N ASN A 72 -9.13 -3.49 -27.00
CA ASN A 72 -7.93 -4.03 -26.37
C ASN A 72 -7.23 -2.96 -25.54
N ILE A 73 -6.36 -3.40 -24.63
CA ILE A 73 -5.48 -2.54 -23.84
C ILE A 73 -4.03 -2.83 -24.22
N SER A 74 -3.22 -1.79 -24.42
CA SER A 74 -1.77 -1.93 -24.61
C SER A 74 -1.02 -0.83 -23.87
N PRO A 75 0.22 -1.10 -23.39
CA PRO A 75 1.12 -0.02 -23.05
C PRO A 75 1.50 0.82 -24.28
N TYR A 76 1.97 2.04 -24.04
CA TYR A 76 2.68 2.86 -25.01
C TYR A 76 3.89 3.54 -24.37
N THR A 77 4.95 3.76 -25.15
CA THR A 77 6.16 4.49 -24.72
C THR A 77 6.34 5.82 -25.45
N ALA A 78 5.74 5.95 -26.64
CA ALA A 78 5.70 7.18 -27.42
C ALA A 78 4.26 7.44 -27.88
N TYR A 79 3.79 8.68 -27.72
CA TYR A 79 2.44 9.05 -28.13
C TYR A 79 2.25 8.79 -29.63
N GLY A 80 1.16 8.12 -30.00
CA GLY A 80 0.89 7.72 -31.38
C GLY A 80 1.40 6.31 -31.73
N GLN A 81 1.98 5.56 -30.79
CA GLN A 81 2.44 4.19 -30.99
C GLN A 81 1.80 3.22 -29.99
N ILE A 82 1.30 2.09 -30.49
CA ILE A 82 0.82 0.97 -29.69
C ILE A 82 1.99 -0.01 -29.53
N SER A 83 2.45 -0.25 -28.29
CA SER A 83 3.64 -1.07 -28.06
C SER A 83 3.42 -2.57 -28.21
N LYS A 84 2.18 -3.06 -28.10
CA LYS A 84 1.88 -4.49 -28.12
C LYS A 84 0.58 -4.78 -28.86
N TYR A 85 0.63 -5.68 -29.83
CA TYR A 85 -0.57 -6.23 -30.47
C TYR A 85 -1.42 -7.03 -29.48
N ALA A 86 -2.75 -6.93 -29.60
CA ALA A 86 -3.69 -7.67 -28.78
C ALA A 86 -4.95 -8.05 -29.57
N CYS A 87 -5.49 -9.23 -29.26
CA CYS A 87 -6.58 -9.89 -29.98
C CYS A 87 -7.66 -10.41 -29.00
N GLU A 88 -8.00 -9.61 -28.00
CA GLU A 88 -8.94 -10.01 -26.95
C GLU A 88 -10.41 -10.03 -27.40
N GLN A 89 -10.72 -9.38 -28.52
CA GLN A 89 -12.07 -9.34 -29.11
C GLN A 89 -13.14 -8.87 -28.11
N ALA A 90 -12.76 -8.00 -27.17
CA ALA A 90 -13.62 -7.60 -26.07
C ALA A 90 -14.54 -6.43 -26.42
N GLU A 91 -15.72 -6.38 -25.79
CA GLU A 91 -16.56 -5.19 -25.80
C GLU A 91 -15.92 -4.05 -24.97
N LEU A 92 -16.21 -2.80 -25.33
CA LEU A 92 -15.61 -1.63 -24.67
C LEU A 92 -16.04 -1.51 -23.20
N ASP A 93 -17.28 -1.84 -22.85
CA ASP A 93 -17.76 -1.81 -21.46
C ASP A 93 -16.92 -2.74 -20.58
N TRP A 94 -16.66 -3.97 -21.05
CA TRP A 94 -15.80 -4.91 -20.36
C TRP A 94 -14.36 -4.39 -20.21
N ILE A 95 -13.81 -3.76 -21.24
CA ILE A 95 -12.45 -3.17 -21.19
C ILE A 95 -12.39 -2.02 -20.18
N VAL A 96 -13.41 -1.15 -20.14
CA VAL A 96 -13.49 -0.04 -19.19
C VAL A 96 -13.62 -0.56 -17.76
N GLU A 97 -14.51 -1.53 -17.52
CA GLU A 97 -14.71 -2.15 -16.21
C GLU A 97 -13.43 -2.86 -15.74
N ARG A 98 -12.82 -3.67 -16.60
CA ARG A 98 -11.56 -4.36 -16.28
C ARG A 98 -10.44 -3.38 -15.97
N PHE A 99 -10.31 -2.32 -16.76
CA PHE A 99 -9.27 -1.32 -16.56
C PHE A 99 -9.48 -0.58 -15.24
N TYR A 100 -10.70 -0.11 -14.98
CA TYR A 100 -11.08 0.51 -13.71
C TYR A 100 -10.80 -0.40 -12.52
N ASN A 101 -11.23 -1.66 -12.58
CA ASN A 101 -11.03 -2.64 -11.52
C ASN A 101 -9.54 -2.96 -11.30
N SER A 102 -8.73 -3.01 -12.37
CA SER A 102 -7.28 -3.21 -12.23
C SER A 102 -6.60 -2.05 -11.48
N LEU A 103 -7.04 -0.81 -11.73
CA LEU A 103 -6.56 0.37 -11.01
C LEU A 103 -7.04 0.38 -9.56
N LYS A 104 -8.30 0.01 -9.33
CA LYS A 104 -8.89 -0.10 -7.99
C LYS A 104 -8.23 -1.22 -7.18
N GLN A 105 -7.88 -2.35 -7.79
CA GLN A 105 -7.12 -3.43 -7.16
C GLN A 105 -5.68 -3.02 -6.89
N ASN A 106 -5.01 -2.31 -7.79
CA ASN A 106 -3.68 -1.76 -7.53
C ASN A 106 -3.70 -0.71 -6.39
N ALA A 107 -4.80 0.03 -6.24
CA ALA A 107 -5.03 0.90 -5.08
C ALA A 107 -5.41 0.12 -3.79
N GLN A 108 -5.86 -1.13 -3.92
CA GLN A 108 -6.21 -2.03 -2.81
C GLN A 108 -5.11 -3.04 -2.45
N LEU A 109 -4.07 -3.19 -3.28
CA LEU A 109 -2.85 -3.87 -2.85
C LEU A 109 -2.33 -3.09 -1.64
N PRO A 110 -2.03 -3.75 -0.50
CA PRO A 110 -1.58 -3.06 0.68
C PRO A 110 -0.35 -2.24 0.29
N MET A 111 -0.44 -0.93 0.52
CA MET A 111 0.67 0.00 0.33
C MET A 111 1.92 -0.65 0.89
N ARG A 112 3.01 -0.71 0.12
CA ARG A 112 4.27 -1.14 0.68
C ARG A 112 4.68 -0.06 1.66
N THR A 113 4.77 -0.41 2.94
CA THR A 113 5.04 0.56 4.00
C THR A 113 6.47 0.47 4.49
N SER A 114 6.98 1.60 4.97
CA SER A 114 8.18 1.68 5.79
C SER A 114 7.99 0.88 7.10
N ASP A 115 9.08 0.36 7.66
CA ASP A 115 9.09 -0.28 8.98
C ASP A 115 8.75 0.72 10.11
N LEU A 116 8.88 2.02 9.84
CA LEU A 116 8.50 3.10 10.74
C LEU A 116 7.01 3.43 10.67
N THR A 117 6.28 3.01 9.63
CA THR A 117 4.89 3.46 9.40
C THR A 117 4.00 3.24 10.62
N SER A 118 4.00 2.07 11.25
CA SER A 118 3.14 1.84 12.43
C SER A 118 3.49 2.74 13.60
N LYS A 119 4.78 3.05 13.78
CA LYS A 119 5.24 4.00 14.81
C LYS A 119 4.78 5.42 14.50
N ILE A 120 4.93 5.81 13.24
CA ILE A 120 4.53 7.12 12.74
C ILE A 120 3.01 7.31 12.83
N LEU A 121 2.21 6.26 12.65
CA LEU A 121 0.76 6.33 12.84
C LEU A 121 0.37 6.46 14.33
N ALA A 122 1.18 5.92 15.24
CA ALA A 122 0.97 6.01 16.67
C ALA A 122 1.53 7.28 17.34
N TYR A 123 2.19 8.17 16.58
CA TYR A 123 3.00 9.27 17.13
C TYR A 123 2.27 10.17 18.15
N ARG A 124 0.96 10.43 17.95
CA ARG A 124 0.14 11.28 18.83
C ARG A 124 -0.02 10.72 20.24
N TYR A 125 0.16 9.42 20.39
CA TYR A 125 -0.08 8.69 21.64
C TYR A 125 1.24 8.33 22.35
N LEU A 126 2.38 8.57 21.70
CA LEU A 126 3.71 8.27 22.24
C LEU A 126 4.24 9.49 23.01
N LYS A 127 4.38 9.36 24.34
CA LYS A 127 4.78 10.46 25.24
C LYS A 127 6.11 11.14 24.87
N ASP A 128 7.09 10.35 24.41
CA ASP A 128 8.44 10.82 24.07
C ASP A 128 8.76 10.56 22.59
N PHE A 129 7.80 10.85 21.70
CA PHE A 129 8.01 10.67 20.26
C PHE A 129 9.07 11.63 19.72
N ASP A 130 10.09 11.05 19.08
CA ASP A 130 11.11 11.79 18.36
C ASP A 130 10.64 12.09 16.93
N ILE A 131 10.33 13.37 16.68
CA ILE A 131 9.81 13.84 15.39
C ILE A 131 10.81 13.65 14.24
N ASP A 132 12.11 13.52 14.51
CA ASP A 132 13.11 13.23 13.48
C ASP A 132 12.84 11.91 12.76
N GLN A 133 12.11 10.99 13.39
CA GLN A 133 11.74 9.70 12.78
C GLN A 133 10.70 9.86 11.67
N SER A 134 9.93 10.96 11.67
CA SER A 134 9.03 11.27 10.54
C SER A 134 9.80 11.62 9.26
N ILE A 135 11.01 12.17 9.40
CA ILE A 135 11.92 12.45 8.28
C ILE A 135 12.49 11.14 7.74
N ASP A 136 12.93 10.23 8.62
CA ASP A 136 13.39 8.89 8.20
C ASP A 136 12.29 8.11 7.48
N TRP A 137 11.07 8.14 8.04
CA TRP A 137 9.90 7.55 7.39
C TRP A 137 9.65 8.14 6.01
N ALA A 138 9.76 9.47 5.83
CA ALA A 138 9.60 10.09 4.53
C ALA A 138 10.65 9.62 3.52
N VAL A 139 11.92 9.53 3.92
CA VAL A 139 13.00 8.99 3.08
C VAL A 139 12.76 7.52 2.69
N GLU A 140 12.28 6.70 3.63
CA GLU A 140 11.93 5.32 3.36
C GLU A 140 10.74 5.21 2.39
N MET A 141 9.70 6.02 2.57
CA MET A 141 8.54 6.06 1.66
C MET A 141 8.94 6.51 0.24
N LEU A 142 9.83 7.49 0.10
CA LEU A 142 10.42 7.88 -1.19
C LEU A 142 11.17 6.70 -1.83
N SER A 143 11.95 5.96 -1.04
CA SER A 143 12.70 4.79 -1.50
C SER A 143 11.80 3.63 -1.95
N LEU A 144 10.56 3.60 -1.47
CA LEU A 144 9.52 2.66 -1.88
C LEU A 144 8.76 3.10 -3.15
N GLY A 145 9.06 4.28 -3.70
CA GLY A 145 8.49 4.82 -4.93
C GLY A 145 7.27 5.72 -4.73
N TYR A 146 6.94 6.08 -3.50
CA TYR A 146 5.89 7.07 -3.21
C TYR A 146 6.48 8.47 -3.28
N GLU A 147 5.92 9.34 -4.10
CA GLU A 147 6.40 10.71 -4.25
C GLU A 147 5.24 11.71 -4.21
N THR A 148 5.26 12.62 -3.23
CA THR A 148 4.30 13.71 -3.10
C THR A 148 5.01 14.99 -2.69
N PRO A 149 4.45 16.18 -2.98
CA PRO A 149 5.11 17.45 -2.63
C PRO A 149 5.44 17.57 -1.14
N SER A 150 4.51 17.18 -0.26
CA SER A 150 4.75 17.26 1.19
C SER A 150 5.75 16.24 1.68
N LEU A 151 5.77 15.04 1.09
CA LEU A 151 6.71 13.98 1.43
C LEU A 151 8.15 14.34 1.05
N LEU A 152 8.34 14.98 -0.12
CA LEU A 152 9.64 15.50 -0.56
C LEU A 152 10.15 16.60 0.36
N ILE A 153 9.27 17.50 0.81
CA ILE A 153 9.64 18.55 1.77
C ILE A 153 10.03 17.92 3.11
N LEU A 154 9.20 17.02 3.63
CA LEU A 154 9.43 16.33 4.89
C LEU A 154 10.79 15.60 4.91
N ALA A 155 11.10 14.85 3.86
CA ALA A 155 12.38 14.16 3.71
C ALA A 155 13.59 15.12 3.64
N GLY A 156 13.37 16.37 3.25
CA GLY A 156 14.40 17.41 3.16
C GLY A 156 14.61 18.22 4.44
N ILE A 157 13.81 18.02 5.49
CA ILE A 157 13.97 18.74 6.76
C ILE A 157 15.25 18.29 7.45
N SER A 158 16.04 19.25 7.93
CA SER A 158 17.27 18.96 8.67
C SER A 158 16.98 18.60 10.12
N LYS A 159 17.70 17.60 10.64
CA LYS A 159 17.64 17.17 12.03
C LYS A 159 18.61 17.99 12.92
N PRO A 160 18.28 18.31 14.18
CA PRO A 160 17.01 18.02 14.86
C PRO A 160 15.90 18.95 14.39
N ALA A 161 14.73 18.38 14.14
CA ALA A 161 13.63 19.08 13.49
C ALA A 161 12.72 19.79 14.50
N ASN A 162 12.10 20.88 14.05
CA ASN A 162 11.05 21.54 14.82
C ASN A 162 9.77 20.71 14.75
N PHE A 163 9.19 20.37 15.90
CA PHE A 163 7.99 19.51 15.97
C PHE A 163 6.83 20.06 15.13
N PHE A 164 6.44 21.31 15.35
CA PHE A 164 5.25 21.90 14.71
C PHE A 164 5.43 22.08 13.20
N GLU A 165 6.62 22.47 12.76
CA GLU A 165 6.93 22.59 11.34
C GLU A 165 6.90 21.23 10.65
N THR A 166 7.50 20.22 11.28
CA THR A 166 7.60 18.87 10.72
C THR A 166 6.25 18.16 10.71
N GLU A 167 5.47 18.27 11.78
CA GLU A 167 4.14 17.67 11.91
C GLU A 167 3.20 18.19 10.81
N LYS A 168 3.30 19.46 10.43
CA LYS A 168 2.52 20.02 9.31
C LYS A 168 2.74 19.22 8.02
N TYR A 169 4.01 18.96 7.66
CA TYR A 169 4.34 18.22 6.44
C TYR A 169 4.05 16.73 6.57
N LEU A 170 4.16 16.15 7.77
CA LEU A 170 3.74 14.79 8.05
C LEU A 170 2.23 14.60 7.79
N LEU A 171 1.39 15.47 8.35
CA LEU A 171 -0.06 15.42 8.16
C LEU A 171 -0.47 15.65 6.70
N SER A 172 0.17 16.60 6.01
CA SER A 172 -0.05 16.79 4.57
C SER A 172 0.36 15.57 3.75
N SER A 173 1.47 14.90 4.12
CA SER A 173 1.91 13.66 3.47
C SER A 173 0.90 12.54 3.65
N PHE A 174 0.31 12.37 4.84
CA PHE A 174 -0.77 11.38 5.02
C PHE A 174 -1.96 11.66 4.12
N ASN A 175 -2.41 12.91 4.03
CA ASN A 175 -3.53 13.28 3.17
C ASN A 175 -3.23 13.00 1.69
N GLU A 176 -2.03 13.35 1.21
CA GLU A 176 -1.60 13.14 -0.18
C GLU A 176 -1.44 11.65 -0.52
N LEU A 177 -0.97 10.84 0.44
CA LEU A 177 -0.85 9.38 0.32
C LEU A 177 -2.15 8.63 0.62
N VAL A 178 -3.22 9.35 0.96
CA VAL A 178 -4.53 8.79 1.35
C VAL A 178 -4.40 7.82 2.54
N ILE A 179 -3.48 8.12 3.45
CA ILE A 179 -3.29 7.40 4.72
C ILE A 179 -4.25 8.00 5.74
N VAL A 180 -5.18 7.17 6.23
CA VAL A 180 -6.08 7.55 7.31
C VAL A 180 -5.39 7.32 8.64
N LEU A 181 -5.37 8.34 9.50
CA LEU A 181 -4.84 8.19 10.85
C LEU A 181 -5.78 7.28 11.67
N PRO A 182 -5.25 6.21 12.27
CA PRO A 182 -6.05 5.32 13.11
C PRO A 182 -6.49 6.01 14.39
N GLU A 183 -7.57 5.50 14.98
CA GLU A 183 -7.97 5.83 16.34
C GLU A 183 -6.92 5.30 17.35
N GLU A 184 -6.94 5.82 18.58
CA GLU A 184 -5.93 5.52 19.61
C GLU A 184 -5.66 4.02 19.77
N GLN A 185 -6.71 3.24 20.00
CA GLN A 185 -6.56 1.80 20.24
C GLN A 185 -5.99 1.05 19.03
N GLU A 186 -6.40 1.41 17.81
CA GLU A 186 -5.90 0.80 16.57
C GLU A 186 -4.43 1.16 16.33
N ALA A 187 -4.05 2.42 16.57
CA ALA A 187 -2.68 2.90 16.44
C ALA A 187 -1.74 2.14 17.38
N ILE A 188 -2.17 1.97 18.63
CA ILE A 188 -1.45 1.25 19.68
C ILE A 188 -1.25 -0.21 19.30
N VAL A 189 -2.34 -0.91 18.95
CA VAL A 189 -2.28 -2.33 18.59
C VAL A 189 -1.42 -2.54 17.35
N GLY A 190 -1.57 -1.68 16.34
CA GLY A 190 -0.77 -1.72 15.12
C GLY A 190 0.72 -1.55 15.38
N TYR A 191 1.10 -0.62 16.26
CA TYR A 191 2.50 -0.43 16.62
C TYR A 191 3.04 -1.60 17.46
N CYS A 192 2.32 -2.06 18.48
CA CYS A 192 2.68 -3.22 19.30
C CYS A 192 2.86 -4.49 18.46
N ARG A 193 1.97 -4.71 17.46
CA ARG A 193 2.04 -5.86 16.55
C ARG A 193 3.39 -5.96 15.86
N THR A 194 4.03 -4.85 15.47
CA THR A 194 5.33 -4.90 14.76
C THR A 194 6.43 -5.60 15.58
N PHE A 195 6.45 -5.38 16.90
CA PHE A 195 7.38 -6.06 17.80
C PHE A 195 7.01 -7.55 17.95
N ILE A 196 5.71 -7.84 18.06
CA ILE A 196 5.20 -9.20 18.20
C ILE A 196 5.51 -10.03 16.95
N GLU A 197 5.37 -9.46 15.75
CA GLU A 197 5.74 -10.12 14.50
C GLU A 197 7.23 -10.45 14.42
N LYS A 198 8.10 -9.54 14.87
CA LYS A 198 9.55 -9.81 14.96
C LYS A 198 9.85 -10.93 15.96
N MET A 199 9.24 -10.89 17.14
CA MET A 199 9.39 -11.96 18.15
C MET A 199 8.89 -13.32 17.65
N ALA A 200 7.75 -13.37 16.95
CA ALA A 200 7.21 -14.60 16.37
C ALA A 200 8.11 -15.22 15.30
N LYS A 201 8.94 -14.41 14.65
CA LYS A 201 9.97 -14.84 13.68
C LYS A 201 11.33 -15.09 14.35
N SER A 202 11.40 -15.05 15.68
CA SER A 202 12.64 -15.17 16.47
C SER A 202 13.71 -14.12 16.11
N ILE A 203 13.28 -12.91 15.73
CA ILE A 203 14.18 -11.79 15.42
C ILE A 203 14.31 -10.91 16.67
N ASP A 204 15.54 -10.77 17.18
CA ASP A 204 15.89 -9.90 18.32
C ASP A 204 14.88 -9.94 19.48
N VAL A 205 14.47 -11.16 19.88
CA VAL A 205 13.29 -11.40 20.71
C VAL A 205 13.29 -10.55 21.98
N LYS A 206 14.41 -10.54 22.71
CA LYS A 206 14.56 -9.81 23.96
C LYS A 206 14.47 -8.28 23.79
N SER A 207 15.07 -7.75 22.74
CA SER A 207 15.03 -6.32 22.42
C SER A 207 13.60 -5.89 22.02
N ASN A 208 12.92 -6.69 21.21
CA ASN A 208 11.53 -6.45 20.83
C ASN A 208 10.57 -6.59 22.01
N LEU A 209 10.80 -7.54 22.93
CA LEU A 209 10.04 -7.67 24.17
C LEU A 209 10.19 -6.43 25.06
N LYS A 210 11.42 -5.92 25.21
CA LYS A 210 11.69 -4.67 25.94
C LYS A 210 11.03 -3.45 25.28
N ALA A 211 11.06 -3.36 23.95
CA ALA A 211 10.39 -2.30 23.22
C ALA A 211 8.87 -2.36 23.41
N LEU A 212 8.27 -3.54 23.26
CA LEU A 212 6.84 -3.78 23.48
C LEU A 212 6.43 -3.42 24.91
N TYR A 213 7.23 -3.80 25.90
CA TYR A 213 7.01 -3.42 27.30
C TYR A 213 6.99 -1.91 27.49
N SER A 214 8.00 -1.20 26.97
CA SER A 214 8.12 0.26 27.07
C SER A 214 6.93 0.96 26.39
N THR A 215 6.47 0.42 25.27
CA THR A 215 5.27 0.90 24.57
C THR A 215 3.99 0.63 25.37
N GLY A 216 3.81 -0.57 25.94
CA GLY A 216 2.65 -0.91 26.76
C GLY A 216 2.50 -0.06 28.03
N LEU A 217 3.60 0.37 28.64
CA LEU A 217 3.59 1.34 29.75
C LEU A 217 3.01 2.70 29.35
N ALA A 218 3.25 3.13 28.11
CA ALA A 218 2.72 4.40 27.62
C ALA A 218 1.19 4.37 27.46
N PHE A 219 0.62 3.17 27.29
CA PHE A 219 -0.80 2.91 27.01
C PHE A 219 -1.56 2.27 28.18
N ASP A 220 -1.10 2.47 29.41
CA ASP A 220 -1.77 2.04 30.65
C ASP A 220 -2.13 0.54 30.71
N TYR A 221 -1.20 -0.32 30.31
CA TYR A 221 -1.29 -1.77 30.49
C TYR A 221 -2.48 -2.44 29.78
N GLU A 222 -2.58 -2.18 28.49
CA GLU A 222 -3.55 -2.83 27.60
C GLU A 222 -3.61 -4.35 27.79
N LYS A 223 -4.80 -4.85 28.14
CA LYS A 223 -5.07 -6.28 28.38
C LYS A 223 -4.53 -7.21 27.29
N PRO A 224 -4.62 -6.87 25.99
CA PRO A 224 -4.13 -7.74 24.92
C PRO A 224 -2.64 -8.09 24.97
N ILE A 225 -1.80 -7.27 25.60
CA ILE A 225 -0.34 -7.49 25.65
C ILE A 225 0.20 -7.78 27.05
N PHE A 226 -0.68 -7.90 28.05
CA PHE A 226 -0.29 -8.07 29.46
C PHE A 226 0.61 -9.29 29.71
N ASP A 227 0.40 -10.39 28.98
CA ASP A 227 1.23 -11.58 29.16
C ASP A 227 2.70 -11.34 28.74
N PHE A 228 2.95 -10.43 27.80
CA PHE A 228 4.31 -10.05 27.43
C PHE A 228 5.00 -9.22 28.53
N TYR A 229 4.23 -8.50 29.34
CA TYR A 229 4.76 -7.81 30.53
C TYR A 229 5.29 -8.82 31.54
N LEU A 230 4.53 -9.88 31.82
CA LEU A 230 4.98 -10.94 32.75
C LEU A 230 6.24 -11.63 32.24
N LEU A 231 6.30 -11.93 30.94
CA LEU A 231 7.47 -12.53 30.30
C LEU A 231 8.69 -11.58 30.34
N TYR A 232 8.49 -10.27 30.20
CA TYR A 232 9.57 -9.28 30.30
C TYR A 232 10.22 -9.31 31.69
N TRP A 233 9.43 -9.28 32.75
CA TRP A 233 9.95 -9.33 34.12
C TRP A 233 10.58 -10.68 34.45
N ALA A 234 9.93 -11.78 34.05
CA ALA A 234 10.51 -13.13 34.19
C ALA A 234 11.90 -13.21 33.56
N TRP A 235 12.08 -12.68 32.34
CA TRP A 235 13.37 -12.68 31.67
C TRP A 235 14.40 -11.82 32.40
N GLY A 236 13.99 -10.64 32.87
CA GLY A 236 14.83 -9.76 33.67
C GLY A 236 15.42 -10.45 34.90
N ASP A 237 14.58 -11.06 35.74
CA ASP A 237 15.01 -11.76 36.95
C ASP A 237 15.98 -12.91 36.64
N LEU A 238 15.68 -13.70 35.60
CA LEU A 238 16.54 -14.78 35.14
C LEU A 238 17.92 -14.23 34.72
N ASP A 239 17.99 -13.11 33.99
CA ASP A 239 19.28 -12.49 33.61
C ASP A 239 20.10 -12.03 34.82
N TYR A 240 19.45 -11.53 35.87
CA TYR A 240 20.10 -11.06 37.10
C TYR A 240 20.74 -12.19 37.93
N GLY A 241 20.60 -13.44 37.49
CA GLY A 241 21.24 -14.59 38.12
C GLY A 241 20.31 -15.38 39.01
N GLU A 242 19.02 -15.03 39.08
CA GLU A 242 18.05 -15.78 39.85
C GLU A 242 17.77 -17.14 39.19
N ASN A 243 17.64 -18.17 40.02
CA ASN A 243 17.29 -19.53 39.57
C ASN A 243 15.77 -19.75 39.53
N TYR A 244 14.99 -18.72 39.88
CA TYR A 244 13.55 -18.72 40.04
C TYR A 244 13.02 -17.31 39.75
N GLN A 245 11.78 -17.19 39.27
CA GLN A 245 11.06 -15.91 39.11
C GLN A 245 9.57 -16.14 39.36
N ASP A 246 8.85 -15.11 39.80
CA ASP A 246 7.45 -15.23 40.28
C ASP A 246 6.37 -14.99 39.20
N TYR A 247 6.76 -14.63 37.98
CA TYR A 247 5.85 -14.11 36.96
C TYR A 247 5.28 -15.21 36.04
N VAL A 248 6.11 -16.15 35.61
CA VAL A 248 5.78 -17.20 34.62
C VAL A 248 6.32 -18.54 35.10
N PRO A 249 5.59 -19.34 35.89
CA PRO A 249 6.13 -20.47 36.64
C PRO A 249 7.00 -21.47 35.86
N GLU A 250 6.72 -21.68 34.57
CA GLU A 250 7.45 -22.57 33.68
C GLU A 250 8.73 -21.97 33.06
N ALA A 251 8.99 -20.67 33.25
CA ALA A 251 10.10 -19.97 32.62
C ALA A 251 11.44 -20.23 33.30
N THR A 252 12.43 -20.56 32.49
CA THR A 252 13.83 -20.79 32.85
C THR A 252 14.74 -20.03 31.89
N LYS A 253 16.03 -19.90 32.25
CA LYS A 253 17.04 -19.29 31.37
C LYS A 253 17.10 -19.94 29.98
N ASP A 254 16.88 -21.25 29.92
CA ASP A 254 17.01 -22.02 28.69
C ASP A 254 15.77 -21.95 27.78
N ASN A 255 14.59 -21.63 28.33
CA ASN A 255 13.34 -21.69 27.58
C ASN A 255 12.61 -20.35 27.41
N ILE A 256 13.00 -19.29 28.13
CA ILE A 256 12.27 -18.01 28.17
C ILE A 256 12.11 -17.39 26.77
N GLU A 257 13.13 -17.45 25.94
CA GLU A 257 13.06 -16.96 24.55
C GLU A 257 12.02 -17.73 23.71
N GLY A 258 11.97 -19.06 23.89
CA GLY A 258 10.99 -19.91 23.25
C GLY A 258 9.57 -19.63 23.72
N LEU A 259 9.38 -19.37 25.02
CA LEU A 259 8.09 -18.98 25.59
C LEU A 259 7.58 -17.67 24.99
N VAL A 260 8.45 -16.66 24.88
CA VAL A 260 8.11 -15.37 24.26
C VAL A 260 7.74 -15.54 22.78
N THR A 261 8.53 -16.30 22.04
CA THR A 261 8.27 -16.59 20.62
C THR A 261 6.93 -17.30 20.44
N ASN A 262 6.65 -18.34 21.22
CA ASN A 262 5.39 -19.09 21.15
C ASN A 262 4.20 -18.21 21.54
N LYS A 263 4.37 -17.35 22.53
CA LYS A 263 3.33 -16.40 22.92
C LYS A 263 3.04 -15.39 21.82
N ALA A 264 4.07 -14.90 21.14
CA ALA A 264 3.92 -14.01 19.98
C ALA A 264 3.15 -14.67 18.84
N ILE A 265 3.46 -15.93 18.51
CA ILE A 265 2.74 -16.71 17.49
C ILE A 265 1.25 -16.86 17.88
N ALA A 266 0.97 -17.26 19.12
CA ALA A 266 -0.39 -17.43 19.60
C ALA A 266 -1.18 -16.10 19.60
N TRP A 267 -0.53 -15.00 19.97
CA TRP A 267 -1.15 -13.68 19.93
C TRP A 267 -1.54 -13.27 18.50
N LEU A 268 -0.67 -13.48 17.51
CA LEU A 268 -0.97 -13.17 16.11
C LEU A 268 -2.11 -14.03 15.55
N GLN A 269 -2.19 -15.30 15.96
CA GLN A 269 -3.29 -16.19 15.57
C GLN A 269 -4.65 -15.70 16.12
N ASN A 270 -4.67 -15.24 17.37
CA ASN A 270 -5.90 -14.79 18.03
C ASN A 270 -6.33 -13.38 17.62
N ASN A 271 -5.41 -12.56 17.09
CA ASN A 271 -5.68 -11.17 16.74
C ASN A 271 -5.60 -10.92 15.23
N ARG A 272 -5.78 -11.94 14.39
CA ARG A 272 -5.53 -11.89 12.93
C ARG A 272 -6.31 -10.80 12.17
N TYR A 273 -7.41 -10.31 12.72
CA TYR A 273 -8.30 -9.30 12.11
C TYR A 273 -8.29 -7.95 12.83
N ILE A 274 -7.47 -7.80 13.86
CA ILE A 274 -7.18 -6.51 14.51
C ILE A 274 -6.00 -5.87 13.80
#